data_AF-A0A523XDC5-F1
#
_entry.id   AF-A0A523XDC5-F1
#
_cell.length_a   1.000
_cell.length_b   1.000
_cell.length_c   1.000
_cell.angle_alpha   90.00
_cell.angle_beta   90.00
_cell.angle_gamma   90.00
#
_symmetry.space_group_name_H-M   'P 1'
#
loop_
_entity.id
_entity.type
_entity.pdbx_description
1 polymer ?
#
loop_
_entity_poly.entity_id
_entity_poly.type
_entity_poly.pdbx_seq_one_letter_code
_entity_poly.pdbx_strand_id
1 'polypeptide(L)' 'IIKPMIGNKKTIFPIPTDCRGSILLIKKLIEEGKFKAVIDRKYPLEQIVDAYKYVETGQKTGNVVITL' A
#
# COMPACT_ATOMS: atom_id res chain seq x y z
N ILE A 1 2.87 9.78 7.16
CA ILE A 1 3.56 11.03 6.78
C ILE A 1 3.36 12.02 7.90
N ILE A 2 4.38 12.24 8.74
CA ILE A 2 4.30 13.26 9.79
C ILE A 2 4.74 14.57 9.15
N LYS A 3 3.86 15.57 9.12
CA LYS A 3 4.13 16.89 8.54
C LYS A 3 4.62 17.82 9.65
N PRO A 4 5.87 18.32 9.63
CA PRO A 4 6.31 19.31 10.62
C PRO A 4 5.63 20.65 10.33
N MET A 5 5.02 21.28 11.34
CA MET A 5 4.35 22.59 11.20
C MET A 5 5.31 23.78 11.29
N ILE A 6 6.55 23.60 11.79
CA ILE A 6 7.51 24.69 12.05
C ILE A 6 8.92 24.28 11.60
N GLY A 7 9.62 25.12 10.83
CA GLY A 7 11.02 24.93 10.41
C GLY A 7 11.23 24.29 9.03
N ASN A 8 12.50 24.07 8.65
CA ASN A 8 12.91 23.53 7.33
C ASN A 8 12.21 22.20 7.02
N LYS A 9 11.25 22.27 6.09
CA LYS A 9 10.22 21.26 5.79
C LYS A 9 10.81 20.03 5.05
N LYS A 10 11.56 19.19 5.74
CA LYS A 10 11.95 17.86 5.22
C LYS A 10 10.95 16.82 5.67
N THR A 11 10.25 16.22 4.71
CA THR A 11 9.38 15.06 4.98
C THR A 11 10.25 13.86 5.33
N ILE A 12 10.14 13.39 6.57
CA ILE A 12 10.84 12.18 7.02
C ILE A 12 9.93 11.00 6.71
N PHE A 13 10.40 10.08 5.86
CA PHE A 13 9.82 8.76 5.69
C PHE A 13 10.50 7.82 6.68
N PRO A 14 9.85 7.44 7.81
CA PRO A 14 10.42 6.43 8.69
C PRO A 14 10.50 5.12 7.91
N ILE A 15 11.72 4.65 7.69
CA ILE A 15 11.96 3.33 7.10
C ILE A 15 11.78 2.32 8.23
N PRO A 16 10.87 1.34 8.10
CA PRO A 16 10.73 0.30 9.12
C PRO A 16 12.04 -0.47 9.25
N THR A 17 12.58 -0.52 10.46
CA THR A 17 13.84 -1.22 10.77
C THR A 17 13.64 -2.73 10.94
N ASP A 18 12.41 -3.15 11.29
CA ASP A 18 12.02 -4.57 11.39
C ASP A 18 10.85 -4.87 10.44
N CYS A 19 11.20 -5.19 9.19
CA CYS A 19 10.22 -5.60 8.19
C CYS A 19 9.49 -6.89 8.57
N ARG A 20 10.18 -7.83 9.25
CA ARG A 20 9.60 -9.13 9.61
C ARG A 20 8.54 -8.97 10.69
N GLY A 21 8.85 -8.27 11.78
CA GLY A 21 7.89 -7.97 12.84
C GLY A 21 6.69 -7.18 12.31
N SER A 22 6.93 -6.23 11.39
CA SER A 22 5.86 -5.47 10.74
C SER A 22 4.89 -6.37 9.95
N ILE A 23 5.41 -7.32 9.17
CA ILE A 23 4.58 -8.27 8.40
C ILE A 23 3.80 -9.19 9.35
N LEU A 24 4.43 -9.70 10.42
CA LEU A 24 3.76 -10.56 11.40
C LEU A 24 2.63 -9.83 12.14
N LEU A 25 2.83 -8.56 12.49
CA LEU A 25 1.80 -7.71 13.08
C LEU A 25 0.62 -7.53 12.11
N ILE A 26 0.89 -7.18 10.86
CA ILE A 26 -0.16 -6.99 9.84
C ILE A 26 -0.95 -8.29 9.65
N LYS A 27 -0.27 -9.44 9.57
CA LYS A 27 -0.92 -10.76 9.48
C LYS A 27 -1.88 -10.99 10.64
N LYS A 28 -1.43 -10.78 11.88
CA LYS A 28 -2.26 -10.92 13.08
C LYS A 28 -3.50 -10.01 13.03
N LEU A 29 -3.33 -8.76 12.60
CA LEU A 29 -4.45 -7.81 12.52
C LEU A 29 -5.47 -8.20 11.44
N ILE A 30 -5.03 -8.81 10.34
CA ILE A 30 -5.92 -9.36 9.30
C ILE A 30 -6.72 -10.55 9.86
N GLU A 31 -6.04 -11.48 10.53
CA GLU A 31 -6.66 -12.68 11.13
C GLU A 31 -7.67 -12.31 12.22
N GLU A 32 -7.40 -11.26 13.01
CA GLU A 32 -8.31 -10.71 14.01
C GLU A 32 -9.45 -9.86 13.41
N GLY A 33 -9.49 -9.66 12.09
CA GLY A 33 -10.48 -8.82 11.41
C GLY A 33 -10.35 -7.31 11.71
N LYS A 34 -9.30 -6.90 12.42
CA LYS A 34 -9.03 -5.50 12.79
C LYS A 34 -8.40 -4.70 11.66
N PHE A 35 -7.86 -5.36 10.66
CA PHE A 35 -7.30 -4.74 9.47
C PHE A 35 -7.88 -5.35 8.20
N LYS A 36 -8.52 -4.52 7.37
CA LYS A 36 -8.98 -4.89 6.04
C LYS A 36 -8.17 -4.13 5.01
N ALA A 37 -7.40 -4.85 4.20
CA ALA A 37 -6.66 -4.25 3.09
C ALA A 37 -7.64 -3.62 2.08
N VAL A 38 -7.39 -2.37 1.69
CA VAL A 38 -8.14 -1.71 0.62
C VAL A 38 -7.60 -2.20 -0.72
N ILE A 39 -8.33 -3.12 -1.34
CA ILE A 39 -8.09 -3.55 -2.71
C ILE A 39 -8.94 -2.67 -3.61
N ASP A 40 -8.27 -1.96 -4.52
CA ASP A 40 -8.94 -1.06 -5.46
C ASP A 40 -9.55 -1.85 -6.62
N ARG A 41 -8.68 -2.55 -7.36
CA ARG A 41 -9.04 -3.33 -8.54
C ARG A 41 -8.28 -4.63 -8.59
N LYS A 42 -8.84 -5.59 -9.30
CA LYS A 42 -8.21 -6.86 -9.63
C LYS A 42 -8.16 -7.00 -11.15
N TYR A 43 -6.99 -7.34 -11.68
CA TYR A 43 -6.79 -7.61 -13.09
C TYR A 43 -6.22 -9.01 -13.25
N PRO A 44 -6.71 -9.82 -14.21
CA PRO A 44 -6.04 -11.05 -14.55
C PRO A 44 -4.70 -10.75 -15.23
N LEU A 45 -3.75 -11.70 -15.19
CA LEU A 45 -2.39 -11.49 -15.69
C LEU A 45 -2.36 -11.07 -17.17
N GLU A 46 -3.31 -11.55 -17.97
CA GLU A 46 -3.48 -11.19 -19.38
C GLU A 46 -3.74 -9.69 -19.58
N GLN A 47 -4.27 -9.01 -18.56
CA GLN A 47 -4.58 -7.57 -18.57
C GLN A 47 -3.51 -6.73 -17.85
N ILE A 48 -2.27 -7.24 -17.72
CA ILE A 48 -1.19 -6.53 -17.03
C ILE A 48 -0.96 -5.12 -17.60
N VAL A 49 -1.06 -4.96 -18.92
CA VAL A 49 -0.88 -3.67 -19.59
C VAL A 49 -1.91 -2.65 -19.11
N ASP A 50 -3.16 -3.05 -18.95
CA ASP A 50 -4.24 -2.16 -18.52
C ASP A 50 -4.18 -1.85 -17.02
N ALA A 51 -3.69 -2.80 -16.21
CA ALA A 51 -3.38 -2.56 -14.80
C ALA A 51 -2.32 -1.46 -14.65
N TYR A 52 -1.25 -1.49 -15.45
CA TYR A 52 -0.21 -0.46 -15.45
C TYR A 52 -0.74 0.90 -15.88
N LYS A 53 -1.45 0.97 -17.03
CA LYS A 53 -2.07 2.22 -17.49
C LYS A 53 -2.94 2.85 -16.41
N TYR A 54 -3.72 2.05 -15.69
CA TYR A 54 -4.54 2.55 -14.59
C TYR A 54 -3.71 3.11 -13.43
N VAL A 55 -2.69 2.39 -12.98
CA VAL A 55 -1.82 2.85 -11.88
C VAL A 55 -1.10 4.16 -12.22
N GLU A 56 -0.67 4.32 -13.48
CA GLU A 56 -0.02 5.53 -13.98
C GLU A 56 -0.91 6.78 -13.92
N THR A 57 -2.24 6.62 -13.96
CA THR A 57 -3.16 7.76 -13.80
C THR A 57 -3.11 8.39 -12.40
N GLY A 58 -2.52 7.70 -11.41
CA GLY A 58 -2.48 8.15 -10.02
C GLY A 58 -3.84 8.07 -9.30
N GLN A 59 -4.88 7.51 -9.92
CA GLN A 59 -6.24 7.46 -9.36
C GLN A 59 -6.48 6.27 -8.42
N LYS A 60 -5.44 5.51 -8.06
CA LYS A 60 -5.59 4.35 -7.18
C LYS A 60 -5.87 4.78 -5.74
N THR A 61 -6.99 4.33 -5.20
CA THR A 61 -7.38 4.50 -3.79
C THR A 61 -6.76 3.42 -2.91
N GLY A 62 -6.44 2.26 -3.49
CA GLY A 62 -5.87 1.11 -2.79
C GLY A 62 -4.81 0.37 -3.61
N ASN A 63 -4.56 -0.89 -3.23
CA ASN A 63 -3.68 -1.76 -3.99
C ASN A 63 -4.42 -2.34 -5.19
N VAL A 64 -3.76 -2.31 -6.35
CA VAL A 64 -4.20 -3.05 -7.54
C VAL A 64 -3.55 -4.43 -7.46
N VAL A 65 -4.37 -5.48 -7.54
CA VAL A 65 -3.93 -6.87 -7.40
C VAL A 65 -4.00 -7.57 -8.75
N ILE A 66 -2.94 -8.30 -9.10
CA ILE A 66 -2.93 -9.17 -10.27
C ILE A 66 -3.36 -10.57 -9.85
N THR A 67 -4.30 -11.16 -10.59
CA THR A 67 -4.79 -12.53 -10.40
C THR A 67 -4.22 -13.44 -11.48
N LEU A 68 -3.94 -14.69 -11.10
CA LEU A 68 -3.54 -15.77 -12.00
C LEU A 68 -4.74 -16.60 -12.43
#